data_AF-A0A920BIG3-F1
#
_entry.id   AF-A0A920BIG3-F1
#
_cell.length_a   1.000
_cell.length_b   1.000
_cell.length_c   1.000
_cell.angle_alpha   90.00
_cell.angle_beta   90.00
_cell.angle_gamma   90.00
#
_symmetry.space_group_name_H-M   'P 1'
#
loop_
_entity.id
_entity.type
_entity.pdbx_description
1 polymer ?
#
loop_
_entity_poly.entity_id
_entity_poly.type
_entity_poly.pdbx_seq_one_letter_code
_entity_poly.pdbx_strand_id
1 'polypeptide(L)'
;MQVTLVSRYESLGASLPYPPATVEAAKERLMSQNFDFIGGHYIQAITQDEVMIGVPFTERKRRLQANTVALISYNHPNRGLGDYLAGQITETKPKIHTIGDASGTNGIQAAIHQAANLIRSL
;
A
#
# COMPACT_ATOMS: atom_id res chain seq x y z
N MET A 1 -22.64 8.26 -2.35
CA MET A 1 -21.29 8.85 -2.20
C MET A 1 -20.50 8.48 -3.44
N GLN A 2 -19.93 9.45 -4.15
CA GLN A 2 -19.08 9.18 -5.31
C GLN A 2 -17.66 8.93 -4.84
N VAL A 3 -16.99 7.91 -5.40
CA VAL A 3 -15.58 7.58 -5.10
C VAL A 3 -14.80 7.52 -6.40
N THR A 4 -13.67 8.22 -6.47
CA THR A 4 -12.77 8.14 -7.62
C THR A 4 -11.43 7.58 -7.17
N LEU A 5 -11.06 6.41 -7.68
CA LEU A 5 -9.73 5.84 -7.48
C LEU A 5 -8.78 6.33 -8.58
N VAL A 6 -7.71 6.99 -8.17
CA VAL A 6 -6.62 7.40 -9.07
C VAL A 6 -5.44 6.46 -8.87
N SER A 7 -4.89 5.94 -9.95
CA SER A 7 -3.72 5.06 -9.90
C SER A 7 -2.76 5.33 -11.05
N ARG A 8 -1.47 5.11 -10.77
CA ARG A 8 -0.42 5.11 -11.80
C ARG A 8 -0.51 3.92 -12.75
N TYR A 9 -1.25 2.87 -12.35
CA TYR A 9 -1.46 1.69 -13.16
C TYR A 9 -2.61 1.92 -14.15
N GLU A 10 -2.51 1.28 -15.32
CA GLU A 10 -3.54 1.37 -16.37
C GLU A 10 -4.82 0.59 -16.01
N SER A 11 -4.73 -0.37 -15.09
CA SER A 11 -5.86 -1.23 -14.70
C SER A 11 -5.94 -1.43 -13.19
N LEU A 12 -7.16 -1.70 -12.71
CA LEU A 12 -7.41 -2.10 -11.33
C LEU A 12 -6.66 -3.40 -11.03
N GLY A 13 -6.00 -3.43 -9.87
CA GLY A 13 -5.27 -4.62 -9.39
C GLY A 13 -4.10 -5.06 -10.26
N ALA A 14 -3.53 -4.19 -11.10
CA ALA A 14 -2.39 -4.49 -11.96
C ALA A 14 -1.14 -5.01 -11.21
N SER A 15 -1.03 -4.74 -9.90
CA SER A 15 0.05 -5.23 -9.05
C SER A 15 -0.21 -6.61 -8.44
N LEU A 16 -1.41 -7.18 -8.63
CA LEU A 16 -1.76 -8.49 -8.09
C LEU A 16 -1.35 -9.62 -9.05
N PRO A 17 -0.95 -10.79 -8.52
CA PRO A 17 -0.72 -11.96 -9.34
C PRO A 17 -2.04 -12.44 -9.97
N TYR A 18 -1.99 -12.76 -11.26
CA TYR A 18 -3.13 -13.20 -12.07
C TYR A 18 -4.40 -12.31 -11.91
N PRO A 19 -4.32 -11.01 -12.27
CA PRO A 19 -5.44 -10.07 -12.09
C PRO A 19 -6.80 -10.55 -12.62
N PRO A 20 -6.90 -11.26 -13.78
CA PRO A 20 -8.20 -11.73 -14.28
C PRO A 20 -8.95 -12.63 -13.30
N ALA A 21 -8.24 -13.44 -12.51
CA ALA A 21 -8.84 -14.38 -11.57
C ALA A 21 -9.08 -13.75 -10.19
N THR A 22 -8.29 -12.75 -9.81
CA THR A 22 -8.28 -12.18 -8.45
C THR A 22 -9.00 -10.85 -8.34
N VAL A 23 -9.16 -10.12 -9.45
CA VAL A 23 -9.64 -8.72 -9.46
C VAL A 23 -10.99 -8.55 -10.13
N GLU A 24 -11.34 -9.35 -11.14
CA GLU A 24 -12.53 -9.09 -11.97
C GLU A 24 -13.83 -9.06 -11.15
N ALA A 25 -14.00 -9.97 -10.18
CA ALA A 25 -15.18 -9.93 -9.31
C ALA A 25 -15.24 -8.65 -8.43
N ALA A 26 -14.09 -8.16 -7.98
CA ALA A 26 -14.02 -6.91 -7.20
C ALA A 26 -14.26 -5.69 -8.10
N LYS A 27 -13.70 -5.69 -9.31
CA LYS A 27 -13.90 -4.67 -10.33
C LYS A 27 -15.36 -4.57 -10.76
N GLU A 28 -16.01 -5.69 -11.07
CA GLU A 28 -17.44 -5.72 -11.41
C GLU A 28 -18.28 -5.12 -10.27
N ARG A 29 -18.00 -5.56 -9.03
CA ARG A 29 -18.69 -5.02 -7.85
C ARG A 29 -18.48 -3.52 -7.70
N LEU A 30 -17.25 -3.02 -7.86
CA LEU A 30 -16.95 -1.58 -7.75
C LEU A 30 -17.64 -0.78 -8.86
N MET A 31 -17.48 -1.20 -10.12
CA MET A 31 -18.02 -0.49 -11.29
C MET A 31 -19.55 -0.54 -11.36
N SER A 32 -20.20 -1.49 -10.67
CA SER A 32 -21.66 -1.50 -10.50
C SER A 32 -22.20 -0.40 -9.57
N GLN A 33 -21.31 0.29 -8.85
CA GLN A 33 -21.65 1.34 -7.88
C GLN A 33 -21.20 2.72 -8.38
N ASN A 34 -21.41 3.76 -7.57
CA ASN A 34 -20.96 5.12 -7.86
C ASN A 34 -19.42 5.26 -7.65
N PHE A 35 -18.67 4.56 -8.49
CA PHE A 35 -17.22 4.44 -8.42
C PHE A 35 -16.60 4.69 -9.80
N ASP A 36 -15.62 5.59 -9.84
CA ASP A 36 -14.83 5.90 -11.01
C ASP A 36 -13.37 5.44 -10.83
N PHE A 37 -12.75 5.02 -11.92
CA PHE A 37 -11.31 4.70 -11.96
C PHE A 37 -10.58 5.55 -12.98
N ILE A 38 -9.50 6.19 -12.55
CA ILE A 38 -8.57 6.95 -13.40
C ILE A 38 -7.20 6.27 -13.31
N GLY A 39 -6.90 5.45 -14.31
CA GLY A 39 -5.59 4.81 -14.48
C GLY A 39 -4.58 5.72 -15.18
N GLY A 40 -3.29 5.36 -15.13
CA GLY A 40 -2.21 6.07 -15.80
C GLY A 40 -1.91 7.48 -15.27
N HIS A 41 -2.38 7.81 -14.06
CA HIS A 41 -2.22 9.14 -13.46
C HIS A 41 -1.55 9.06 -12.08
N TYR A 42 -0.84 10.12 -11.69
CA TYR A 42 -0.24 10.25 -10.37
C TYR A 42 -0.71 11.53 -9.68
N ILE A 43 -0.73 11.52 -8.34
CA ILE A 43 -1.08 12.69 -7.54
C ILE A 43 0.09 13.68 -7.58
N GLN A 44 -0.18 14.92 -7.94
CA GLN A 44 0.77 16.04 -7.94
C GLN A 44 0.63 16.90 -6.68
N ALA A 45 -0.59 17.17 -6.25
CA ALA A 45 -0.88 17.96 -5.06
C ALA A 45 -2.27 17.62 -4.50
N ILE A 46 -2.42 17.79 -3.19
CA ILE A 46 -3.70 17.76 -2.49
C ILE A 46 -3.89 19.14 -1.89
N THR A 47 -4.99 19.81 -2.24
CA THR A 47 -5.39 21.10 -1.69
C THR A 47 -6.60 20.91 -0.79
N GLN A 48 -7.16 22.01 -0.29
CA GLN A 48 -8.33 21.97 0.60
C GLN A 48 -9.56 21.32 -0.05
N ASP A 49 -9.79 21.60 -1.34
CA ASP A 49 -11.03 21.20 -2.03
C ASP A 49 -10.78 20.31 -3.25
N GLU A 50 -9.51 20.13 -3.64
CA GLU A 50 -9.14 19.46 -4.89
C GLU A 50 -7.92 18.55 -4.76
N VAL A 51 -7.87 17.55 -5.63
CA VAL A 51 -6.68 16.74 -5.92
C VAL A 51 -6.22 17.04 -7.33
N MET A 52 -4.95 17.44 -7.47
CA MET A 52 -4.29 17.61 -8.75
C MET A 52 -3.64 16.31 -9.16
N ILE A 53 -3.96 15.83 -10.36
CA ILE A 53 -3.38 14.63 -10.95
C ILE A 53 -2.68 14.95 -12.27
N GLY A 54 -1.62 14.21 -12.58
CA GLY A 54 -0.86 14.36 -13.83
C GLY A 54 -0.67 13.04 -14.55
N VAL A 55 -0.36 13.13 -15.85
CA VAL A 55 0.05 11.97 -16.65
C VAL A 55 1.58 11.92 -16.68
N PRO A 56 2.22 10.79 -16.35
CA PRO A 56 3.68 10.66 -16.38
C PRO A 56 4.28 11.13 -17.71
N PHE A 57 5.43 11.80 -17.65
CA PHE A 57 6.19 12.29 -18.82
C PHE A 57 5.47 13.32 -19.71
N THR A 58 4.43 13.99 -19.19
CA THR A 58 3.71 15.04 -19.92
C THR A 58 3.42 16.25 -19.02
N GLU A 59 3.04 17.36 -19.64
CA GLU A 59 2.54 18.54 -18.92
C GLU A 59 1.03 18.46 -18.61
N ARG A 60 0.35 17.37 -18.98
CA ARG A 60 -1.09 17.23 -18.78
C ARG A 60 -1.40 17.15 -17.29
N LYS A 61 -2.29 18.04 -16.85
CA LYS A 61 -2.79 18.13 -15.48
C LYS A 61 -4.32 18.12 -15.50
N ARG A 62 -4.91 17.50 -14.48
CA ARG A 62 -6.36 17.49 -14.24
C ARG A 62 -6.61 17.76 -12.77
N ARG A 63 -7.67 18.52 -12.47
CA ARG A 63 -8.14 18.78 -11.11
C ARG A 63 -9.40 17.96 -10.86
N LEU A 64 -9.47 17.33 -9.69
CA LEU A 64 -10.62 16.58 -9.22
C LEU A 64 -11.09 17.21 -7.92
N GLN A 65 -12.36 17.59 -7.83
CA GLN A 65 -12.93 18.02 -6.56
C GLN A 65 -13.03 16.83 -5.60
N ALA A 66 -12.59 17.00 -4.36
CA ALA A 66 -12.66 15.95 -3.34
C ALA A 66 -12.74 16.57 -1.94
N ASN A 67 -13.73 16.17 -1.17
CA ASN A 67 -13.85 16.56 0.25
C ASN A 67 -13.03 15.65 1.18
N THR A 68 -12.59 14.50 0.69
CA THR A 68 -11.81 13.53 1.46
C THR A 68 -10.88 12.79 0.52
N VAL A 69 -9.61 12.68 0.92
CA VAL A 69 -8.58 11.97 0.16
C VAL A 69 -8.03 10.85 1.01
N ALA A 70 -8.26 9.61 0.57
CA ALA A 70 -7.58 8.46 1.14
C ALA A 70 -6.30 8.20 0.33
N LEU A 71 -5.13 8.37 0.95
CA LEU A 71 -3.85 8.08 0.31
C LEU A 71 -3.43 6.63 0.61
N ILE A 72 -3.47 5.78 -0.41
CA ILE A 72 -3.06 4.38 -0.33
C ILE A 72 -1.72 4.25 -1.06
N SER A 73 -0.64 4.21 -0.29
CA SER A 73 0.74 4.15 -0.81
C SER A 73 1.49 2.95 -0.21
N TYR A 74 2.76 3.14 0.13
CA TYR A 74 3.60 2.10 0.71
C TYR A 74 3.52 2.16 2.24
N ASN A 75 3.51 0.99 2.87
CA ASN A 75 3.59 0.90 4.32
C ASN A 75 5.01 1.22 4.79
N HIS A 76 5.11 1.97 5.87
CA HIS A 76 6.37 2.13 6.60
C HIS A 76 6.44 1.09 7.73
N PRO A 77 7.54 0.32 7.86
CA PRO A 77 7.67 -0.66 8.93
C PRO A 77 7.64 0.00 10.31
N ASN A 78 6.74 -0.45 11.18
CA ASN A 78 6.65 0.05 12.55
C ASN A 78 7.62 -0.72 13.47
N ARG A 79 8.92 -0.48 13.31
CA ARG A 79 10.00 -1.19 14.02
C ARG A 79 10.63 -0.43 15.18
N GLY A 80 10.10 0.74 15.56
CA GLY A 80 10.72 1.63 16.55
C GLY A 80 11.01 0.95 17.90
N LEU A 81 10.09 0.11 18.39
CA LEU A 81 10.32 -0.66 19.61
C LEU A 81 11.44 -1.70 19.46
N GLY A 82 11.47 -2.42 18.32
CA GLY A 82 12.50 -3.43 18.05
C GLY A 82 13.89 -2.80 17.96
N ASP A 83 14.01 -1.69 17.23
CA ASP A 83 15.25 -0.92 17.08
C ASP A 83 15.73 -0.38 18.43
N TYR A 84 14.82 0.18 19.23
CA TYR A 84 15.12 0.66 20.58
C TYR A 84 15.67 -0.47 21.45
N LEU A 85 14.97 -1.60 21.53
CA LEU A 85 15.38 -2.71 22.38
C LEU A 85 16.70 -3.34 21.91
N ALA A 86 16.93 -3.43 20.60
CA ALA A 86 18.20 -3.92 20.04
C ALA A 86 19.38 -3.05 20.49
N GLY A 87 19.21 -1.72 20.55
CA GLY A 87 20.22 -0.79 21.08
C GLY A 87 20.46 -0.90 22.59
N GLN A 88 19.59 -1.58 23.35
CA GLN A 88 19.71 -1.78 24.81
C GLN A 88 20.27 -3.17 25.19
N ILE A 89 20.60 -4.01 24.21
CA ILE A 89 21.17 -5.34 24.43
C ILE A 89 22.67 -5.22 24.69
N THR A 90 23.10 -5.61 25.90
CA THR A 90 24.48 -6.00 26.22
C THR A 90 24.62 -7.53 26.06
N GLU A 91 25.86 -8.04 25.94
CA GLU A 91 26.21 -9.42 25.60
C GLU A 91 25.51 -10.54 26.41
N THR A 92 24.85 -10.21 27.52
CA THR A 92 24.12 -11.11 28.42
C THR A 92 22.59 -11.16 28.21
N LYS A 93 22.03 -10.44 27.22
CA LYS A 93 20.56 -10.38 26.99
C LYS A 93 20.09 -11.26 25.80
N PRO A 94 18.81 -11.70 25.82
CA PRO A 94 18.24 -12.53 24.75
C PRO A 94 18.24 -11.82 23.39
N LYS A 95 18.39 -12.60 22.32
CA LYS A 95 18.36 -12.13 20.94
C LYS A 95 16.96 -11.65 20.58
N ILE A 96 16.85 -10.42 20.07
CA ILE A 96 15.59 -9.86 19.57
C ILE A 96 15.46 -10.15 18.08
N HIS A 97 14.26 -10.57 17.69
CA HIS A 97 13.92 -10.86 16.30
C HIS A 97 12.74 -9.99 15.85
N THR A 98 12.92 -9.27 14.75
CA THR A 98 11.84 -8.51 14.10
C THR A 98 11.30 -9.33 12.94
N ILE A 99 9.99 -9.59 12.93
CA ILE A 99 9.30 -10.41 11.91
C ILE A 99 8.03 -9.69 11.41
N GLY A 100 7.45 -10.20 10.32
CA GLY A 100 6.22 -9.67 9.73
C GLY A 100 6.43 -8.31 9.05
N ASP A 101 5.40 -7.47 9.02
CA ASP A 101 5.49 -6.18 8.33
C ASP A 101 6.51 -5.22 8.99
N ALA A 102 6.79 -5.41 10.29
CA ALA A 102 7.83 -4.67 11.00
C ALA A 102 9.25 -4.98 10.48
N SER A 103 9.47 -6.16 9.88
CA SER A 103 10.77 -6.53 9.29
C SER A 103 11.01 -5.89 7.92
N GLY A 104 10.03 -5.17 7.36
CA GLY A 104 10.12 -4.56 6.02
C GLY A 104 9.48 -5.39 4.91
N THR A 105 8.88 -6.53 5.23
CA THR A 105 8.01 -7.23 4.28
C THR A 105 6.60 -6.69 4.26
N ASN A 106 5.82 -7.08 3.25
CA ASN A 106 4.43 -6.69 3.14
C ASN A 106 3.60 -7.93 2.79
N GLY A 107 2.63 -8.25 3.65
CA GLY A 107 1.57 -9.21 3.33
C GLY A 107 1.47 -10.38 4.30
N ILE A 108 0.25 -10.87 4.45
CA ILE A 108 -0.14 -11.87 5.45
C ILE A 108 0.68 -13.16 5.31
N GLN A 109 0.81 -13.69 4.08
CA GLN A 109 1.56 -14.93 3.85
C GLN A 109 3.04 -14.78 4.18
N ALA A 110 3.65 -13.66 3.80
CA ALA A 110 5.05 -13.39 4.11
C ALA A 110 5.29 -13.33 5.62
N ALA A 111 4.40 -12.65 6.36
CA ALA A 111 4.46 -12.57 7.82
C ALA A 111 4.35 -13.95 8.49
N ILE A 112 3.39 -14.78 8.06
CA ILE A 112 3.22 -16.16 8.57
C ILE A 112 4.47 -17.00 8.31
N HIS A 113 4.98 -16.98 7.08
CA HIS A 113 6.16 -17.77 6.70
C HIS A 113 7.41 -17.33 7.45
N GLN A 114 7.60 -16.02 7.67
CA GLN A 114 8.71 -15.52 8.47
C GLN A 114 8.67 -16.02 9.91
N ALA A 115 7.51 -15.95 10.55
CA ALA A 115 7.34 -16.47 11.90
C ALA A 115 7.65 -17.97 11.97
N ALA A 116 7.08 -18.74 11.04
CA ALA A 116 7.28 -20.18 10.98
C ALA A 116 8.75 -20.56 10.74
N ASN A 117 9.43 -19.87 9.83
CA ASN A 117 10.84 -20.12 9.52
C ASN A 117 11.75 -19.75 10.68
N LEU A 118 11.48 -18.62 11.35
CA LEU A 118 12.26 -18.21 12.51
C LEU A 118 12.19 -19.28 13.62
N ILE A 119 10.98 -19.71 13.99
CA ILE A 119 10.79 -20.70 15.05
C ILE A 119 11.47 -22.05 14.72
N ARG A 120 11.49 -22.47 13.45
CA ARG A 120 12.20 -23.70 13.05
C ARG A 120 13.74 -23.58 13.10
N SER A 121 14.26 -22.35 13.15
CA SER A 121 15.70 -22.06 13.15
C SER A 121 16.27 -21.73 14.53
N LEU A 122 15.39 -21.57 15.53
CA LEU A 122 15.73 -21.41 16.95
C LEU A 122 15.81 -22.78 17.62
#